data_AF-A0A519CP87-F1
#
_entry.id   AF-A0A519CP87-F1
#
_cell.length_a   1.000
_cell.length_b   1.000
_cell.length_c   1.000
_cell.angle_alpha   90.00
_cell.angle_beta   90.00
_cell.angle_gamma   90.00
#
_symmetry.space_group_name_H-M   'P 1'
#
loop_
_entity.id
_entity.type
_entity.pdbx_description
1 polymer ?
#
loop_
_entity_poly.entity_id
_entity_poly.type
_entity_poly.pdbx_seq_one_letter_code
_entity_poly.pdbx_strand_id
1 'polypeptide(L)' 'KIDCEGSEYDIIESLPSSYFNKIEKMIIEYHYAEKKSEDVQNLMQKLKMCSFNIEKIKNDENMGMIYALK' A
#
# COMPACT_ATOMS: atom_id res chain seq x y z
N LYS A 1 2.99 -7.73 -7.07
CA LYS A 1 3.75 -6.47 -6.98
C LYS A 1 2.88 -5.38 -7.56
N ILE A 2 2.78 -4.22 -6.92
CA ILE A 2 2.14 -3.00 -7.43
C ILE A 2 3.23 -1.93 -7.47
N ASP A 3 3.30 -1.27 -8.60
CA ASP A 3 4.26 -0.24 -8.93
C ASP A 3 3.62 0.55 -10.07
N CYS A 4 3.00 1.67 -9.71
CA CYS A 4 2.08 2.40 -10.57
C CYS A 4 2.33 3.91 -10.50
N GLU A 5 3.55 4.33 -10.15
CA GLU A 5 3.99 5.72 -10.18
C GLU A 5 3.01 6.69 -9.49
N GLY A 6 2.44 6.30 -8.35
CA GLY A 6 1.53 7.11 -7.53
C GLY A 6 0.05 6.75 -7.63
N SER A 7 -0.36 5.87 -8.56
CA SER A 7 -1.75 5.39 -8.67
C SER A 7 -2.06 4.19 -7.77
N GLU A 8 -1.07 3.64 -7.06
CA GLU A 8 -1.26 2.56 -6.07
C GLU A 8 -2.30 2.92 -5.01
N TYR A 9 -2.37 4.19 -4.61
CA TYR A 9 -3.33 4.68 -3.61
C TYR A 9 -4.76 4.55 -4.12
N ASP A 10 -5.04 5.07 -5.32
CA ASP A 10 -6.37 5.03 -5.92
C ASP A 10 -6.81 3.59 -6.23
N ILE A 11 -5.88 2.74 -6.68
CA ILE A 11 -6.14 1.31 -6.93
C ILE A 11 -6.55 0.63 -5.64
N ILE A 12 -5.77 0.79 -4.57
CA ILE A 12 -6.05 0.11 -3.31
C ILE A 12 -7.32 0.67 -2.68
N GLU A 13 -7.55 1.99 -2.73
CA GLU A 13 -8.73 2.63 -2.15
C GLU A 13 -10.02 2.29 -2.89
N SER A 14 -9.99 2.16 -4.21
CA SER A 14 -11.17 1.80 -5.01
C SER A 14 -11.58 0.32 -4.92
N LEU A 15 -10.65 -0.58 -4.59
CA LEU A 15 -10.95 -2.01 -4.54
C LEU A 15 -11.81 -2.39 -3.32
N PRO A 16 -12.88 -3.19 -3.49
CA PRO A 16 -13.62 -3.76 -2.37
C PRO A 16 -12.73 -4.67 -1.52
N SER A 17 -12.89 -4.64 -0.19
CA SER A 17 -12.08 -5.44 0.75
C SER A 17 -12.12 -6.94 0.45
N SER A 18 -13.21 -7.45 -0.16
CA SER A 18 -13.34 -8.86 -0.55
C SER A 18 -12.33 -9.34 -1.59
N TYR A 19 -11.76 -8.44 -2.40
CA TYR A 19 -10.71 -8.79 -3.35
C TYR A 19 -9.41 -9.19 -2.64
N PHE A 20 -9.11 -8.53 -1.53
CA PHE A 20 -7.91 -8.78 -0.74
C PHE A 20 -7.93 -10.17 -0.08
N ASN A 21 -9.10 -10.80 0.08
CA ASN A 21 -9.22 -12.17 0.59
C ASN A 21 -8.57 -13.20 -0.34
N LYS A 22 -8.37 -12.87 -1.62
CA LYS A 22 -7.72 -13.73 -2.62
C LYS A 22 -6.19 -13.57 -2.65
N ILE A 23 -5.65 -12.64 -1.87
CA ILE A 23 -4.25 -12.22 -1.92
C ILE A 23 -3.60 -12.53 -0.58
N GLU A 24 -2.59 -13.39 -0.61
CA GLU A 24 -1.80 -13.77 0.57
C GLU A 24 -0.66 -12.77 0.83
N LYS A 25 -0.05 -12.27 -0.24
CA LYS A 25 1.13 -11.40 -0.18
C LYS A 25 1.04 -10.31 -1.22
N MET A 26 1.43 -9.10 -0.83
CA MET A 26 1.53 -7.94 -1.70
C MET A 26 2.81 -7.18 -1.38
N ILE A 27 3.46 -6.70 -2.44
CA ILE A 27 4.58 -5.76 -2.37
C ILE A 27 4.13 -4.55 -3.17
N ILE A 28 4.11 -3.38 -2.55
CA ILE A 28 3.66 -2.11 -3.14
C ILE A 28 4.82 -1.13 -3.05
N GLU A 29 5.23 -0.57 -4.19
CA GLU A 29 6.11 0.59 -4.22
C GLU A 29 5.25 1.84 -4.07
N TYR A 30 5.49 2.62 -3.01
CA TYR A 30 4.77 3.86 -2.76
C TYR A 30 5.56 5.05 -3.33
N HIS A 31 4.87 6.00 -3.94
CA HIS A 31 5.46 7.18 -4.58
C HIS A 31 4.92 8.49 -4.00
N TYR A 32 5.71 9.55 -4.04
CA TYR A 32 5.34 10.90 -3.60
C TYR A 32 4.94 11.02 -2.12
N ALA A 33 5.52 10.23 -1.24
CA ALA A 33 5.13 10.15 0.18
C ALA A 33 5.20 11.49 0.95
N GLU A 34 6.04 12.46 0.55
CA GLU A 34 6.02 13.79 1.18
C GLU A 34 4.76 14.57 0.82
N LYS A 35 4.36 14.52 -0.46
CA LYS A 35 3.18 15.23 -0.97
C LYS A 35 1.87 14.50 -0.67
N LYS A 36 1.93 13.17 -0.57
CA LYS A 36 0.80 12.25 -0.40
C LYS A 36 0.90 11.45 0.89
N SER A 37 1.36 12.10 1.96
CA SER A 37 1.59 11.44 3.25
C SER A 37 0.31 10.80 3.81
N GLU A 38 -0.84 11.45 3.65
CA GLU A 38 -2.16 10.95 4.03
C GLU A 38 -2.56 9.70 3.21
N ASP A 39 -2.36 9.71 1.89
CA ASP A 39 -2.66 8.56 1.03
C ASP A 39 -1.85 7.32 1.44
N VAL A 40 -0.57 7.50 1.81
CA VAL A 40 0.28 6.42 2.33
C VAL A 40 -0.27 5.86 3.64
N GLN A 41 -0.76 6.72 4.55
CA GLN A 41 -1.37 6.26 5.80
C GLN A 41 -2.68 5.52 5.54
N ASN A 42 -3.54 6.04 4.66
CA ASN A 42 -4.81 5.43 4.29
C ASN A 42 -4.60 4.06 3.64
N LEU A 43 -3.64 3.96 2.71
CA LEU A 43 -3.20 2.70 2.11
C LEU A 43 -2.83 1.67 3.19
N MET A 44 -1.96 2.04 4.13
CA MET A 44 -1.52 1.15 5.21
C MET A 44 -2.69 0.77 6.14
N GLN A 45 -3.57 1.70 6.46
CA GLN A 45 -4.74 1.43 7.30
C GLN A 45 -5.70 0.44 6.63
N LYS A 46 -6.01 0.65 5.35
CA LYS A 46 -6.89 -0.23 4.58
C LYS A 46 -6.33 -1.66 4.51
N LEU A 47 -5.03 -1.80 4.27
CA LEU A 47 -4.37 -3.11 4.26
C LEU A 47 -4.42 -3.79 5.64
N LYS A 48 -4.21 -3.06 6.75
CA LYS A 48 -4.36 -3.61 8.11
C LYS A 48 -5.79 -4.08 8.38
N MET A 49 -6.80 -3.30 7.94
CA MET A 49 -8.21 -3.69 8.05
C MET A 49 -8.54 -4.95 7.24
N CYS A 50 -7.76 -5.23 6.18
CA CYS A 50 -7.85 -6.46 5.39
C CYS A 50 -6.98 -7.61 5.94
N SER A 51 -6.58 -7.52 7.22
CA SER A 51 -5.80 -8.53 7.96
C SER A 51 -4.37 -8.76 7.47
N PHE A 52 -3.77 -7.78 6.78
CA PHE A 52 -2.34 -7.86 6.47
C PHE A 52 -1.48 -7.32 7.61
N ASN A 53 -0.40 -8.05 7.92
CA ASN A 53 0.76 -7.52 8.62
C ASN A 53 1.57 -6.67 7.64
N ILE A 54 1.97 -5.48 8.08
CA ILE A 54 2.61 -4.48 7.22
C ILE A 54 4.02 -4.15 7.72
N GLU A 55 4.99 -4.26 6.82
CA GLU A 55 6.33 -3.72 6.97
C GLU A 55 6.56 -2.65 5.90
N LYS A 56 6.98 -1.45 6.33
CA LYS A 56 7.31 -0.33 5.42
C LYS A 56 8.81 -0.11 5.45
N ILE A 57 9.45 -0.17 4.28
CA ILE A 57 10.87 0.09 4.09
C ILE A 57 11.00 1.35 3.24
N LYS A 58 11.69 2.36 3.77
CA LYS A 58 11.94 3.63 3.07
C LYS A 58 13.17 3.49 2.16
N ASN A 59 13.04 3.92 0.90
CA ASN A 59 14.19 4.09 0.00
C ASN A 59 14.68 5.55 0.08
N ASP A 60 13.77 6.52 -0.02
CA ASP A 60 14.02 7.94 0.20
C ASP A 60 12.79 8.65 0.79
N GLU A 61 12.84 9.99 0.93
CA GLU A 61 11.77 10.83 1.48
C GLU A 61 10.40 10.60 0.80
N ASN A 62 10.41 10.35 -0.50
CA ASN A 62 9.23 10.26 -1.35
C ASN A 62 8.85 8.83 -1.75
N MET A 63 9.75 7.85 -1.65
CA MET A 63 9.46 6.49 -2.10
C MET A 63 10.03 5.38 -1.22
N GLY A 64 9.50 4.18 -1.44
CA GLY A 64 9.91 2.97 -0.75
C GLY A 64 8.93 1.83 -0.98
N MET A 65 9.06 0.78 -0.18
CA MET A 65 8.27 -0.43 -0.31
C MET A 65 7.36 -0.64 0.91
N ILE A 66 6.17 -1.16 0.64
CA ILE A 66 5.26 -1.74 1.63
C ILE A 66 5.13 -3.23 1.33
N TYR A 67 5.52 -4.04 2.29
CA TYR A 67 5.31 -5.48 2.30
C TYR A 67 4.06 -5.76 3.15
N ALA A 68 3.06 -6.37 2.54
CA ALA A 68 1.82 -6.78 3.18
C ALA A 68 1.68 -8.31 3.09
N LEU A 69 1.67 -8.98 4.24
CA LEU A 69 1.57 -10.44 4.34
C LEU A 69 0.44 -10.83 5.30
N LYS A 70 -0.34 -11.84 4.95
CA LYS A 70 -1.31 -12.48 5.85
C LYS A 70 -0.64 -13.54 6.72
#